data_AF-A0A534ARS7-F1
#
_entry.id   AF-A0A534ARS7-F1
#
_cell.length_a   1.000
_cell.length_b   1.000
_cell.length_c   1.000
_cell.angle_alpha   90.00
_cell.angle_beta   90.00
_cell.angle_gamma   90.00
#
_symmetry.space_group_name_H-M   'P 1'
#
loop_
_entity.id
_entity.type
_entity.pdbx_description
1 polymer ?
#
loop_
_entity_poly.entity_id
_entity_poly.type
_entity_poly.pdbx_seq_one_letter_code
_entity_poly.pdbx_strand_id
1 'polypeptide(L)' 'MKDEYDFSNGERGKFYRQGAIFSFPVYLDAEILAFFRARAKEQGVELELLLNEALQREITSTQARKGLATK' A
#
# COMPACT_ATOMS: atom_id res chain seq x y z
N MET A 1 -6.98 -31.51 6.16
CA MET A 1 -7.78 -30.90 7.24
C MET A 1 -8.10 -32.00 8.25
N LYS A 2 -8.25 -31.71 9.55
CA LYS A 2 -8.73 -32.70 10.52
C LYS A 2 -10.26 -32.81 10.43
N ASP A 3 -10.77 -33.98 10.78
CA ASP A 3 -12.22 -34.24 10.79
C ASP A 3 -12.92 -33.45 11.91
N GLU A 4 -12.24 -33.20 13.03
CA GLU A 4 -12.79 -32.49 14.18
C GLU A 4 -11.78 -31.52 14.81
N TYR A 5 -12.30 -30.40 15.35
CA TYR A 5 -11.56 -29.37 16.07
C TYR A 5 -12.28 -29.00 17.36
N ASP A 6 -11.55 -28.92 18.47
CA ASP A 6 -12.07 -28.47 19.76
C ASP A 6 -12.03 -26.94 19.88
N PHE A 7 -13.21 -26.33 20.03
CA PHE A 7 -13.40 -24.89 20.20
C PHE A 7 -13.93 -24.52 21.60
N SER A 8 -13.84 -25.42 22.58
CA SER A 8 -14.34 -25.21 23.96
C SER A 8 -13.79 -23.94 24.64
N ASN A 9 -12.56 -23.54 24.31
CA ASN A 9 -11.91 -22.30 24.80
C ASN A 9 -11.97 -21.15 23.78
N GLY A 10 -12.78 -21.27 22.73
CA GLY A 10 -12.88 -20.29 21.66
C GLY A 10 -13.61 -19.02 22.11
N GLU A 11 -12.98 -17.87 21.88
CA GLU A 11 -13.60 -16.56 22.11
C GLU A 11 -14.00 -15.92 20.76
N ARG A 12 -15.29 -15.63 20.59
CA ARG A 12 -15.79 -15.00 19.37
C ARG A 12 -15.26 -13.57 19.26
N GLY A 13 -14.59 -13.28 18.14
CA GLY A 13 -14.11 -11.93 17.87
C GLY A 13 -12.81 -11.55 18.59
N LYS A 14 -12.07 -12.51 19.16
CA LYS A 14 -10.78 -12.28 19.84
C LYS A 14 -9.78 -11.41 19.04
N PHE A 15 -9.78 -11.56 17.72
CA PHE A 15 -8.92 -10.80 16.80
C PHE A 15 -9.67 -9.71 16.02
N TYR A 16 -10.99 -9.62 16.16
CA TYR A 16 -11.78 -8.59 15.53
C TYR A 16 -11.55 -7.27 16.27
N ARG A 17 -11.21 -6.24 15.51
CA ARG A 17 -11.01 -4.89 16.01
C ARG A 17 -11.88 -3.96 15.19
N GLN A 18 -12.91 -3.40 15.82
CA GLN A 18 -13.76 -2.41 15.17
C GLN A 18 -12.91 -1.18 14.81
N GLY A 19 -12.90 -0.81 13.53
CA GLY A 19 -12.09 0.31 13.03
C GLY A 19 -10.61 0.01 12.82
N ALA A 20 -10.20 -1.26 12.74
CA ALA A 20 -8.83 -1.60 12.37
C ALA A 20 -8.43 -0.99 11.03
N ILE A 21 -7.32 -0.26 11.01
CA ILE A 21 -6.68 0.23 9.79
C ILE A 21 -5.59 -0.77 9.42
N PHE A 22 -5.73 -1.42 8.28
CA PHE A 22 -4.74 -2.35 7.76
C PHE A 22 -3.87 -1.64 6.73
N SER A 23 -2.59 -1.50 7.05
CA SER A 23 -1.57 -1.05 6.10
C SER A 23 -0.94 -2.29 5.46
N PHE A 24 -1.31 -2.56 4.21
CA PHE A 24 -0.73 -3.66 3.46
C PHE A 24 0.57 -3.22 2.77
N PRO A 25 1.64 -4.03 2.85
CA PRO A 25 2.84 -3.75 2.09
C PRO A 25 2.53 -3.88 0.59
N VAL A 26 3.00 -2.92 -0.20
CA VAL A 26 2.97 -2.98 -1.66
C VAL A 26 4.38 -3.31 -2.13
N TYR A 27 4.52 -4.41 -2.86
CA TYR A 27 5.78 -4.78 -3.48
C TYR A 27 5.91 -4.07 -4.83
N LEU A 28 7.07 -3.46 -5.05
CA LEU A 28 7.45 -2.88 -6.34
C LEU A 28 8.34 -3.87 -7.08
N ASP A 29 8.27 -3.85 -8.41
CA ASP A 29 9.21 -4.59 -9.25
C ASP A 29 10.65 -4.13 -8.97
N ALA A 30 11.58 -5.08 -9.06
CA ALA A 30 12.97 -4.86 -8.68
C ALA A 30 13.62 -3.69 -9.46
N GLU A 31 13.30 -3.57 -10.75
CA GLU A 31 13.81 -2.50 -11.63
C GLU A 31 13.31 -1.12 -11.20
N ILE A 32 12.01 -1.02 -10.85
CA ILE A 32 11.39 0.21 -10.38
C ILE A 32 12.03 0.63 -9.04
N LEU A 33 12.17 -0.32 -8.12
CA LEU A 33 12.78 -0.06 -6.82
C LEU A 33 14.24 0.41 -6.96
N ALA A 34 15.02 -0.22 -7.85
CA ALA A 34 16.40 0.16 -8.11
C ALA A 34 16.52 1.58 -8.67
N PHE A 35 15.66 1.93 -9.63
CA PHE A 35 15.60 3.28 -10.21
C PHE A 35 15.34 4.35 -9.15
N PHE A 36 14.28 4.18 -8.34
CA PHE A 36 13.94 5.18 -7.31
C PHE A 36 14.97 5.24 -6.19
N ARG A 37 15.65 4.13 -5.85
CA ARG A 37 16.76 4.14 -4.89
C ARG A 37 17.95 4.96 -5.38
N ALA A 38 18.34 4.79 -6.65
CA ALA A 38 19.42 5.57 -7.23
C ALA A 38 19.08 7.07 -7.23
N ARG A 39 17.87 7.41 -7.66
CA ARG A 39 17.39 8.78 -7.70
C ARG A 39 17.30 9.42 -6.31
N ALA A 40 16.78 8.71 -5.32
CA ALA A 40 16.69 9.19 -3.94
C ALA A 40 18.09 9.50 -3.37
N LYS A 41 19.07 8.63 -3.65
CA LYS A 41 20.46 8.83 -3.25
C LYS A 41 21.09 10.06 -3.92
N GLU A 42 20.86 10.24 -5.22
CA GLU A 42 21.36 11.42 -5.96
C GLU A 42 20.76 12.73 -5.44
N GLN A 43 19.49 12.71 -5.04
CA GLN A 43 18.78 13.87 -4.51
C GLN A 43 18.99 14.10 -3.01
N GLY A 44 19.60 13.14 -2.30
CA GLY A 44 19.78 13.20 -0.85
C GLY A 44 18.47 13.15 -0.05
N VAL A 45 17.43 12.52 -0.61
CA VAL A 45 16.10 12.39 0.03
C VAL A 45 15.80 10.94 0.38
N GLU A 46 14.86 10.74 1.29
CA GLU A 46 14.39 9.39 1.61
C GLU A 46 13.56 8.80 0.45
N LEU A 47 13.76 7.50 0.22
CA LEU A 47 13.06 6.75 -0.83
C LEU A 47 11.54 6.81 -0.67
N GLU A 48 11.05 6.71 0.56
CA GLU A 48 9.62 6.76 0.86
C GLU A 48 9.01 8.10 0.46
N LEU A 49 9.67 9.20 0.81
CA LEU A 49 9.22 10.55 0.45
C LEU A 49 9.12 10.71 -1.07
N LEU A 50 10.17 10.28 -1.78
CA LEU A 50 10.22 10.36 -3.24
C LEU A 50 9.13 9.52 -3.92
N LEU A 51 8.90 8.30 -3.43
CA LEU A 51 7.85 7.41 -3.95
C LEU A 51 6.45 7.97 -3.71
N ASN A 52 6.18 8.45 -2.49
CA ASN A 52 4.89 9.05 -2.16
C ASN A 52 4.59 10.27 -3.03
N GLU A 53 5.57 11.16 -3.23
CA GLU A 53 5.41 12.31 -4.10
C GLU A 53 5.15 11.90 -5.56
N ALA A 54 5.86 10.89 -6.06
CA ALA A 54 5.65 10.35 -7.40
C ALA A 54 4.24 9.77 -7.58
N LEU A 55 3.76 8.99 -6.60
CA LEU A 55 2.42 8.40 -6.63
C LEU A 55 1.33 9.47 -6.53
N GLN A 56 1.50 10.48 -5.69
CA GLN A 56 0.54 11.59 -5.58
C GLN A 56 0.39 12.33 -6.91
N ARG A 57 1.49 12.63 -7.60
CA ARG A 57 1.44 13.25 -8.94
C ARG A 57 0.62 12.42 -9.93
N GLU A 58 0.77 11.11 -9.92
CA GLU A 58 0.01 10.24 -10.83
C GLU A 58 -1.48 10.13 -10.47
N ILE A 59 -1.82 10.16 -9.18
CA ILE A 59 -3.21 10.24 -8.73
C ILE A 59 -3.85 11.53 -9.26
N THR A 60 -3.19 12.68 -9.07
CA THR A 60 -3.69 13.99 -9.53
C THR A 60 -3.84 14.01 -11.06
N SER A 61 -2.85 13.52 -11.80
CA SER A 61 -2.90 13.47 -13.28
C SER A 61 -4.05 12.59 -13.77
N THR A 62 -4.30 11.45 -13.09
CA THR A 62 -5.39 10.53 -13.41
C THR A 62 -6.75 11.14 -13.11
N GLN A 63 -6.89 11.81 -11.97
CA GLN A 63 -8.14 12.48 -11.60
C GLN A 63 -8.47 13.64 -12.56
N ALA A 64 -7.46 14.43 -12.96
CA ALA A 64 -7.63 15.49 -13.95
C ALA A 64 -8.11 14.95 -15.31
N ARG A 65 -7.53 13.83 -15.77
CA ARG A 65 -7.94 13.13 -17.00
C ARG A 65 -9.39 12.62 -16.91
N LYS A 66 -9.79 12.05 -15.78
CA LYS A 66 -11.18 11.59 -15.56
C LYS A 66 -12.19 12.73 -15.49
N GLY A 67 -11.81 13.87 -14.90
CA GLY A 67 -12.63 15.08 -14.87
C GLY A 67 -12.93 15.66 -16.25
N LEU A 68 -12.02 15.47 -17.22
CA LEU A 68 -12.21 15.90 -18.61
C LEU A 68 -13.15 15.00 -19.42
N ALA A 69 -13.28 13.72 -19.06
CA ALA A 69 -14.10 12.75 -19.78
C ALA A 69 -15.58 12.72 -19.36
N THR A 70 -15.96 13.54 -18.37
CA THR A 70 -17.34 13.58 -17.82
C THR A 70 -18.05 14.91 -18.09
N LYS A 71 -17.53 15.74 -19.01
CA LYS A 71 -18.16 16.97 -19.46
C LYS A 71 -18.53 16.90 -20.94
#